data_AF-A0A175RK61-F1
#
_entry.id   AF-A0A175RK61-F1
#
_cell.length_a   1.000
_cell.length_b   1.000
_cell.length_c   1.000
_cell.angle_alpha   90.00
_cell.angle_beta   90.00
_cell.angle_gamma   90.00
#
_symmetry.space_group_name_H-M   'P 1'
#
loop_
_entity.id
_entity.type
_entity.pdbx_description
1 polymer ?
#
loop_
_entity_poly.entity_id
_entity_poly.type
_entity_poly.pdbx_seq_one_letter_code
_entity_poly.pdbx_strand_id
1 'polypeptide(L)'
;MDGPSVISRNPSLAPPGEAERFFDSRPVGYLVGRPDLSEEEVLAAIAERLAFDGRTGPEPQVVIEAARLGKRKALAFLRKLVLPQPRSPLAMPVRPILREHLTHGVGEGH
;
A
#
# COMPACT_ATOMS: atom_id res chain seq x y z
N MET A 1 12.22 -53.42 20.06
CA MET A 1 11.22 -52.54 20.68
C MET A 1 11.24 -51.25 19.90
N ASP A 2 10.57 -51.30 18.76
CA ASP A 2 10.35 -50.19 17.84
C ASP A 2 9.38 -49.17 18.48
N GLY A 3 9.79 -47.91 18.54
CA GLY A 3 8.94 -46.78 18.92
C GLY A 3 8.89 -45.78 17.75
N PRO A 4 7.69 -45.31 17.33
CA PRO A 4 7.54 -44.62 16.06
C PRO A 4 7.78 -43.11 16.13
N SER A 5 8.31 -42.60 15.01
CA SER A 5 8.11 -41.29 14.37
C SER A 5 7.25 -40.25 15.08
N VAL A 6 7.77 -39.01 15.14
CA VAL A 6 7.11 -37.87 14.48
C VAL A 6 8.13 -36.81 14.09
N ILE A 7 8.27 -36.66 12.78
CA ILE A 7 9.06 -35.65 12.09
C ILE A 7 8.37 -34.30 12.31
N SER A 8 9.00 -33.40 13.06
CA SER A 8 8.56 -32.00 13.13
C SER A 8 9.00 -31.28 11.84
N ARG A 9 8.28 -31.56 10.75
CA ARG A 9 8.29 -30.72 9.53
C ARG A 9 7.32 -29.59 9.78
N ASN A 10 7.84 -28.42 10.11
CA ASN A 10 7.08 -27.20 9.93
C ASN A 10 7.86 -26.21 9.06
N PRO A 11 8.00 -26.47 7.74
CA PRO A 11 8.08 -25.36 6.83
C PRO A 11 6.64 -24.82 6.75
N SER A 12 6.34 -23.78 7.54
CA SER A 12 5.28 -22.84 7.16
C SER A 12 5.77 -22.11 5.91
N LEU A 13 5.85 -22.84 4.82
CA LEU A 13 5.87 -22.34 3.47
C LEU A 13 4.45 -21.78 3.32
N ALA A 14 4.29 -20.49 3.65
CA ALA A 14 3.21 -19.74 3.07
C ALA A 14 3.22 -20.09 1.57
N PRO A 15 2.10 -20.49 0.96
CA PRO A 15 2.11 -20.67 -0.48
C PRO A 15 2.68 -19.37 -1.05
N PRO A 16 3.62 -19.42 -2.02
CA PRO A 16 3.74 -18.34 -2.98
C PRO A 16 2.45 -18.41 -3.79
N GLY A 17 1.32 -18.13 -3.13
CA GLY A 17 0.03 -17.94 -3.73
C GLY A 17 0.25 -16.75 -4.61
N GLU A 18 0.54 -17.02 -5.88
CA GLU A 18 -0.38 -16.61 -6.91
C GLU A 18 -0.89 -15.21 -6.58
N ALA A 19 0.04 -14.25 -6.55
CA ALA A 19 -0.31 -12.91 -6.97
C ALA A 19 -0.70 -13.12 -8.43
N GLU A 20 -1.95 -13.53 -8.62
CA GLU A 20 -2.61 -13.51 -9.88
C GLU A 20 -2.26 -12.15 -10.45
N ARG A 21 -1.45 -12.21 -11.50
CA ARG A 21 -1.07 -11.09 -12.34
C ARG A 21 -2.32 -10.72 -13.16
N PHE A 22 -3.45 -10.58 -12.48
CA PHE A 22 -4.54 -9.76 -12.93
C PHE A 22 -3.92 -8.39 -13.05
N PHE A 23 -3.71 -7.98 -14.30
CA PHE A 23 -3.34 -6.63 -14.65
C PHE A 23 -4.04 -5.69 -13.68
N ASP A 24 -3.27 -5.00 -12.83
CA ASP A 24 -3.83 -4.16 -11.79
C ASP A 24 -4.64 -3.05 -12.45
N SER A 25 -5.95 -3.30 -12.56
CA SER A 25 -6.92 -2.46 -13.25
C SER A 25 -7.40 -1.31 -12.37
N ARG A 26 -6.89 -1.23 -11.13
CA ARG A 26 -7.16 -0.11 -10.26
C ARG A 26 -6.65 1.20 -10.90
N PRO A 27 -7.29 2.33 -10.58
CA PRO A 27 -6.83 3.64 -11.01
C PRO A 27 -5.35 3.84 -10.65
N VAL A 28 -4.61 4.54 -11.51
CA VAL A 28 -3.15 4.65 -11.37
C VAL A 28 -2.71 5.30 -10.05
N GLY A 29 -3.57 6.15 -9.46
CA GLY A 29 -3.37 6.73 -8.13
C GLY A 29 -3.13 5.69 -7.03
N TYR A 30 -3.68 4.48 -7.15
CA TYR A 30 -3.43 3.40 -6.20
C TYR A 30 -1.99 2.88 -6.25
N LEU A 31 -1.32 2.94 -7.41
CA LEU A 31 0.08 2.51 -7.55
C LEU A 31 1.05 3.42 -6.77
N VAL A 32 0.66 4.68 -6.55
CA VAL A 32 1.42 5.69 -5.79
C VAL A 32 0.85 5.94 -4.39
N GLY A 33 -0.18 5.19 -3.97
CA GLY A 33 -0.83 5.36 -2.67
C GLY A 33 -1.64 6.66 -2.52
N ARG A 34 -2.02 7.27 -3.65
CA ARG A 34 -2.76 8.53 -3.74
C ARG A 34 -3.97 8.36 -4.66
N PRO A 35 -5.07 7.75 -4.16
CA PRO A 35 -6.25 7.48 -4.96
C PRO A 35 -7.00 8.76 -5.40
N ASP A 36 -6.65 9.91 -4.83
CA ASP A 36 -7.16 11.23 -5.19
C ASP A 36 -6.56 11.78 -6.49
N LEU A 37 -5.45 11.22 -6.98
CA LEU A 37 -4.78 11.69 -8.19
C LEU A 37 -5.40 11.08 -9.45
N SER A 38 -5.57 11.93 -10.47
CA SER A 38 -5.96 11.47 -11.80
C SER A 38 -4.79 10.79 -12.52
N GLU A 39 -5.10 10.04 -13.57
CA GLU A 39 -4.08 9.39 -14.40
C GLU A 39 -3.16 10.42 -15.08
N GLU A 40 -3.73 11.53 -15.54
CA GLU A 40 -3.03 12.64 -16.17
C GLU A 40 -2.03 13.30 -15.21
N GLU A 41 -2.41 13.52 -13.95
CA GLU A 41 -1.54 14.11 -12.92
C GLU A 41 -0.33 13.21 -12.64
N VAL A 42 -0.53 11.88 -12.59
CA VAL A 42 0.56 10.92 -12.38
C VAL A 42 1.46 10.82 -13.62
N LEU A 43 0.89 10.83 -14.83
CA LEU A 43 1.66 10.85 -16.08
C LEU A 43 2.54 12.10 -16.18
N ALA A 44 2.00 13.28 -15.84
CA ALA A 44 2.74 14.53 -15.81
C ALA A 44 3.90 14.46 -14.81
N ALA A 45 3.65 13.98 -13.59
CA ALA A 45 4.69 13.82 -12.57
C ALA A 45 5.80 12.85 -13.00
N ILE A 46 5.45 11.77 -13.71
CA ILE A 46 6.44 10.84 -14.29
C ILE A 46 7.29 11.54 -15.34
N ALA A 47 6.66 12.27 -16.27
CA ALA A 47 7.35 12.98 -17.34
C ALA A 47 8.32 14.02 -16.78
N GLU A 48 7.87 14.83 -15.81
CA GLU A 48 8.72 15.80 -15.10
C GLU A 48 9.90 15.13 -14.42
N ARG A 49 9.68 14.00 -13.75
CA ARG A 49 10.76 13.28 -13.07
C ARG A 49 11.78 12.69 -14.04
N LEU A 50 11.33 12.15 -15.18
CA LEU A 50 12.23 11.64 -16.22
C LEU A 50 13.06 12.77 -16.85
N ALA A 51 12.43 13.92 -17.09
CA ALA A 51 13.11 15.11 -17.59
C ALA A 51 14.15 15.62 -16.58
N PHE A 52 13.82 15.67 -15.29
CA PHE A 52 14.73 16.07 -14.22
C PHE A 52 15.95 15.14 -14.10
N ASP A 53 15.75 13.83 -14.21
CA ASP A 53 16.84 12.85 -14.16
C ASP A 53 17.73 12.87 -15.45
N GLY A 54 17.41 13.74 -16.44
CA GLY A 54 18.17 13.86 -17.69
C GLY A 54 18.12 12.61 -18.56
N ARG A 55 17.13 11.74 -18.34
CA ARG A 55 16.98 10.49 -19.09
C ARG A 55 16.02 10.69 -20.24
N THR A 56 16.44 10.30 -21.44
CA THR A 56 15.51 9.89 -22.50
C THR A 56 14.94 8.53 -22.10
N GLY A 57 14.11 8.55 -21.06
CA GLY A 57 13.54 7.36 -20.45
C GLY A 57 12.43 6.75 -21.31
N PRO A 58 11.93 5.57 -20.92
CA PRO A 58 10.72 5.02 -21.50
C PRO A 58 9.55 5.99 -21.32
N GLU A 59 8.58 5.94 -22.24
CA GLU A 59 7.39 6.80 -22.12
C GLU A 59 6.70 6.62 -20.76
N PRO A 60 6.08 7.68 -20.20
CA PRO A 60 5.40 7.62 -18.91
C PRO A 60 4.40 6.46 -18.79
N GLN A 61 3.66 6.17 -19.86
CA GLN A 61 2.72 5.04 -19.92
C GLN A 61 3.42 3.69 -19.72
N VAL A 62 4.60 3.50 -20.30
CA VAL A 62 5.39 2.26 -20.15
C VAL A 62 5.85 2.07 -18.71
N VAL A 63 6.10 3.15 -17.97
CA VAL A 63 6.44 3.08 -16.54
C VAL A 63 5.24 2.61 -15.72
N ILE A 64 4.04 3.10 -16.04
CA ILE A 64 2.79 2.66 -15.40
C ILE A 64 2.52 1.18 -15.69
N GLU A 65 2.59 0.76 -16.95
CA GLU A 65 2.39 -0.64 -17.32
C GLU A 65 3.44 -1.56 -16.68
N ALA A 66 4.69 -1.12 -16.63
CA ALA A 66 5.75 -1.81 -15.90
C ALA A 66 5.43 -1.95 -14.40
N ALA A 67 4.85 -0.92 -13.78
CA ALA A 67 4.43 -0.96 -12.39
C ALA A 67 3.24 -1.89 -12.16
N ARG A 68 2.23 -1.89 -13.05
CA ARG A 68 1.11 -2.84 -13.05
C ARG A 68 1.57 -4.29 -13.17
N LEU A 69 2.61 -4.53 -13.97
CA LEU A 69 3.28 -5.84 -14.08
C LEU A 69 4.15 -6.20 -12.86
N GLY A 70 4.22 -5.34 -11.84
CA GLY A 70 4.99 -5.58 -10.62
C GLY A 70 6.50 -5.40 -10.77
N LYS A 71 6.97 -4.72 -11.83
CA LYS A 71 8.42 -4.50 -12.02
C LYS A 71 8.97 -3.62 -10.91
N ARG A 72 9.88 -4.17 -10.09
CA ARG A 72 10.44 -3.52 -8.89
C ARG A 72 11.07 -2.15 -9.18
N LYS A 73 11.75 -1.99 -10.33
CA LYS A 73 12.35 -0.71 -10.74
C LYS A 73 11.29 0.38 -11.00
N ALA A 74 10.17 0.02 -11.62
CA ALA A 74 9.08 0.96 -11.90
C ALA A 74 8.39 1.37 -10.59
N LEU A 75 8.07 0.42 -9.72
CA LEU A 75 7.50 0.71 -8.40
C LEU A 75 8.43 1.58 -7.53
N ALA A 76 9.73 1.31 -7.54
CA ALA A 76 10.72 2.13 -6.83
C ALA A 76 10.86 3.54 -7.43
N PHE A 77 10.64 3.69 -8.73
CA PHE A 77 10.61 4.98 -9.40
C PHE A 77 9.35 5.78 -9.03
N LEU A 78 8.17 5.16 -9.08
CA LEU A 78 6.89 5.80 -8.70
C LEU A 78 6.92 6.35 -7.27
N ARG A 79 7.59 5.65 -6.35
CA ARG A 79 7.78 6.10 -4.96
C ARG A 79 8.61 7.39 -4.79
N LYS A 80 9.33 7.80 -5.84
CA LYS A 80 10.20 9.00 -5.83
C LYS A 80 9.56 10.18 -6.56
N LEU A 81 8.34 10.03 -7.07
CA LEU A 81 7.65 11.13 -7.73
C LEU A 81 7.36 12.25 -6.74
N VAL A 82 7.50 13.48 -7.21
CA VAL A 82 7.00 14.65 -6.50
C VAL A 82 5.56 14.80 -6.93
N LEU A 83 4.63 14.65 -5.98
CA LEU A 83 3.20 14.67 -6.23
C LEU A 83 2.59 15.94 -5.64
N PRO A 84 1.51 16.47 -6.23
CA PRO A 84 0.82 17.61 -5.68
C PRO A 84 0.23 17.29 -4.29
N GLN A 85 -0.07 18.35 -3.54
CA GLN A 85 -0.62 18.23 -2.19
C GLN A 85 -1.93 17.42 -2.20
N PRO A 86 -2.17 16.57 -1.19
CA PRO A 86 -3.40 15.79 -1.08
C PRO A 86 -4.62 16.68 -0.99
N ARG A 87 -5.60 16.41 -1.87
CA ARG A 87 -6.90 17.11 -1.89
C ARG A 87 -7.95 16.41 -1.05
N SER A 88 -7.77 15.11 -0.76
CA SER A 88 -8.73 14.36 0.05
C SER A 88 -8.65 14.76 1.53
N PRO A 89 -9.78 14.93 2.23
CA PRO A 89 -9.79 15.09 3.68
C PRO A 89 -9.09 13.90 4.36
N LEU A 90 -8.22 14.17 5.34
CA LEU A 90 -7.69 13.13 6.20
C LEU A 90 -8.85 12.51 6.98
N ALA A 91 -9.09 11.20 6.76
CA ALA A 91 -10.03 10.45 7.58
C ALA A 91 -9.48 10.37 9.01
N MET A 92 -10.04 11.16 9.93
CA MET A 92 -9.70 11.06 11.35
C MET A 92 -10.42 9.85 11.94
N PRO A 93 -9.71 8.82 12.43
CA PRO A 93 -10.35 7.72 13.14
C PRO A 93 -10.96 8.25 14.45
N VAL A 94 -12.26 8.09 14.61
CA VAL A 94 -12.96 8.45 15.86
C VAL A 94 -12.61 7.41 16.91
N ARG A 95 -11.84 7.81 17.94
CA ARG A 95 -11.63 6.97 19.12
C ARG A 95 -12.78 7.22 20.11
N PRO A 96 -13.63 6.23 20.42
CA PRO A 96 -14.63 6.39 21.47
C PRO A 96 -13.92 6.64 22.79
N ILE A 97 -14.30 7.70 23.51
CA ILE A 97 -13.81 7.97 24.86
C ILE A 97 -14.50 6.97 25.79
N LEU A 98 -13.78 5.95 26.25
CA LEU A 98 -14.29 5.01 27.25
C LEU A 98 -14.50 5.75 28.57
N ARG A 99 -15.76 6.04 28.93
CA ARG A 99 -16.14 6.49 30.26
C ARG A 99 -16.31 5.27 31.17
N GLU A 100 -15.22 4.64 31.57
CA GLU A 100 -15.25 3.40 32.37
C GLU A 100 -15.05 3.60 33.88
N HIS A 101 -15.12 4.84 34.40
CA HIS A 101 -14.79 5.13 35.82
C HIS A 101 -15.79 6.03 36.57
N LEU A 102 -17.07 6.09 36.20
CA LEU A 102 -18.07 6.93 36.91
C LEU A 102 -19.19 6.16 37.63
N THR A 103 -19.19 4.82 37.64
CA THR A 103 -20.28 4.03 38.22
C THR A 103 -19.90 3.16 39.42
N HIS A 104 -18.64 3.12 39.84
CA HIS A 104 -18.22 2.42 41.08
C HIS A 104 -17.80 3.44 42.14
N GLY A 105 -18.78 4.04 42.84
CA GLY A 105 -18.45 4.91 43.96
C GLY A 105 -19.56 5.77 44.55
N VAL A 106 -20.82 5.35 44.56
CA VAL A 106 -21.83 5.86 45.52
C VAL A 106 -22.78 4.73 45.86
N GLY A 107 -22.33 3.83 46.73
CA GLY A 107 -23.16 2.83 47.39
C GLY A 107 -22.62 2.65 48.80
N GLU A 108 -23.51 2.81 49.78
CA GLU A 108 -23.38 2.42 51.19
C GLU A 108 -22.65 3.39 52.13
N GLY A 109 -23.41 4.36 52.64
CA GLY A 109 -23.17 5.02 53.92
C GLY A 109 -24.37 4.74 54.85
N HIS A 110 -24.11 3.93 55.88
CA HIS A 110 -25.01 3.53 56.97
C HIS A 110 -25.31 4.69 57.94
#